data_AF-A0AAU9K9P6-F1
#
_entry.id   AF-A0AAU9K9P6-F1
#
_cell.length_a   1.000
_cell.length_b   1.000
_cell.length_c   1.000
_cell.angle_alpha   90.00
_cell.angle_beta   90.00
_cell.angle_gamma   90.00
#
_symmetry.space_group_name_H-M   'P 1'
#
loop_
_entity.id
_entity.type
_entity.pdbx_description
1 polymer ?
#
loop_
_entity_poly.entity_id
_entity_poly.type
_entity_poly.pdbx_seq_one_letter_code
_entity_poly.pdbx_strand_id
1 'polypeptide(L)'
;MEERKGSGKAKGESAFGGAQPSLSGLVQMGIGHKSKEYGRWGLYSAKAEIVLYELRQALYWQTIVELFLTFLCFLMLLTGNGFQFIFHFVHGIRPYFAYLTIQTLPKSYSILEGLPEDLKQVNQDIQTKLFDEFKYCSAPLTKYFIVSMCGLLLDLLTLLYDVKKMDGDELSAAFFLFAAFIYVSFDLFLPLWYYTLKFSFPEDIWVNLTKIANGTFEEATAYVKNSLDQMQQSLK
;
A
#
# COMPACT_ATOMS: atom_id res chain seq x y z
N MET A 1 -1.79 79.35 11.57
CA MET A 1 -3.16 79.82 11.90
C MET A 1 -3.90 78.61 12.45
N GLU A 2 -3.72 78.35 13.73
CA GLU A 2 -4.58 78.82 14.84
C GLU A 2 -5.85 77.96 14.93
N GLU A 3 -5.81 76.93 15.79
CA GLU A 3 -6.18 76.93 17.22
C GLU A 3 -7.69 76.93 17.48
N ARG A 4 -8.16 75.83 18.11
CA ARG A 4 -9.11 75.79 19.25
C ARG A 4 -9.04 74.35 19.80
N LYS A 5 -8.27 74.03 20.85
CA LYS A 5 -8.38 74.29 22.31
C LYS A 5 -9.53 73.58 23.04
N GLY A 6 -9.12 72.64 23.91
CA GLY A 6 -9.61 72.37 25.27
C GLY A 6 -10.80 71.41 25.39
N SER A 7 -10.97 70.60 26.46
CA SER A 7 -10.26 70.38 27.73
C SER A 7 -11.03 69.29 28.51
N GLY A 8 -10.36 68.52 29.39
CA GLY A 8 -11.00 67.84 30.53
C GLY A 8 -10.77 66.32 30.64
N LYS A 9 -9.66 65.87 31.25
CA LYS A 9 -9.51 65.39 32.64
C LYS A 9 -10.02 63.95 32.96
N ALA A 10 -9.03 63.09 33.19
CA ALA A 10 -8.83 62.21 34.35
C ALA A 10 -9.44 60.80 34.44
N LYS A 11 -8.50 59.87 34.72
CA LYS A 11 -8.57 58.65 35.57
C LYS A 11 -9.43 57.48 35.11
N GLY A 12 -8.72 56.38 34.85
CA GLY A 12 -9.23 55.02 34.80
C GLY A 12 -8.09 54.02 34.71
N GLU A 13 -7.35 53.84 35.81
CA GLU A 13 -6.65 52.58 36.05
C GLU A 13 -7.70 51.47 36.08
N SER A 14 -7.64 50.50 35.17
CA SER A 14 -8.20 49.18 35.46
C SER A 14 -7.52 48.08 34.66
N ALA A 15 -6.76 47.29 35.40
CA ALA A 15 -6.66 45.84 35.28
C ALA A 15 -6.06 45.28 33.98
N PHE A 16 -4.73 45.14 34.02
CA PHE A 16 -4.07 43.89 33.62
C PHE A 16 -4.74 42.71 34.35
N GLY A 17 -5.87 42.24 33.84
CA GLY A 17 -6.50 40.98 34.21
C GLY A 17 -5.90 39.84 33.39
N GLY A 18 -4.58 39.69 33.43
CA GLY A 18 -3.93 38.47 32.96
C GLY A 18 -4.30 37.36 33.92
N ALA A 19 -5.43 36.69 33.68
CA ALA A 19 -5.77 35.46 34.36
C ALA A 19 -4.65 34.46 34.02
N GLN A 20 -3.67 34.33 34.91
CA GLN A 20 -2.71 33.25 34.84
C GLN A 20 -3.53 31.95 34.87
N PRO A 21 -3.43 31.11 33.83
CA PRO A 21 -4.16 29.85 33.83
C PRO A 21 -3.72 29.08 35.09
N SER A 22 -4.70 28.70 35.91
CA SER A 22 -4.41 28.00 37.15
C SER A 22 -3.63 26.72 36.83
N LEU A 23 -2.72 26.33 37.72
CA LEU A 23 -1.94 25.10 37.56
C LEU A 23 -2.86 23.89 37.30
N SER A 24 -4.05 23.90 37.92
CA SER A 24 -5.14 22.94 37.69
C SER A 24 -5.68 22.97 36.25
N GLY A 25 -5.92 24.15 35.65
CA GLY A 25 -6.37 24.28 34.26
C GLY A 25 -5.30 23.88 33.24
N LEU A 26 -4.02 24.20 33.49
CA LEU A 26 -2.90 23.76 32.66
C LEU A 26 -2.69 22.24 32.74
N VAL A 27 -2.82 21.65 33.93
CA VAL A 27 -2.74 20.20 34.14
C VAL A 27 -3.93 19.49 33.46
N GLN A 28 -5.14 20.03 33.56
CA GLN A 28 -6.34 19.42 32.97
C GLN A 28 -6.38 19.56 31.44
N MET A 29 -5.92 20.69 30.88
CA MET A 29 -5.70 20.84 29.43
C MET A 29 -4.56 19.93 28.94
N GLY A 30 -3.47 19.81 29.69
CA GLY A 30 -2.34 18.93 29.37
C GLY A 30 -2.72 17.45 29.40
N ILE A 31 -3.54 17.01 30.36
CA ILE A 31 -4.05 15.63 30.45
C ILE A 31 -5.07 15.35 29.35
N GLY A 32 -5.98 16.31 29.06
CA GLY A 32 -6.98 16.20 28.00
C GLY A 32 -6.36 16.10 26.60
N HIS A 33 -5.35 16.92 26.31
CA HIS A 33 -4.61 16.89 25.03
C HIS A 33 -3.84 15.57 24.86
N LYS A 34 -3.13 15.13 25.91
CA LYS A 34 -2.40 13.86 25.93
C LYS A 34 -3.33 12.66 25.72
N SER A 35 -4.48 12.61 26.39
CA SER A 35 -5.44 11.50 26.20
C SER A 35 -5.99 11.41 24.77
N LYS A 36 -6.19 12.56 24.09
CA LYS A 36 -6.62 12.61 22.69
C LYS A 36 -5.53 12.17 21.72
N GLU A 37 -4.28 12.51 22.00
CA GLU A 37 -3.12 12.06 21.22
C GLU A 37 -2.93 10.53 21.35
N TYR A 38 -3.04 9.98 22.57
CA TYR A 38 -2.95 8.53 22.79
C TYR A 38 -4.11 7.76 22.14
N GLY A 39 -5.32 8.29 22.20
CA GLY A 39 -6.49 7.71 21.52
C GLY A 39 -6.36 7.71 20.00
N ARG A 40 -5.87 8.82 19.41
CA ARG A 40 -5.57 8.88 17.97
C ARG A 40 -4.50 7.88 17.56
N TRP A 41 -3.45 7.74 18.38
CA TRP A 41 -2.37 6.79 18.12
C TRP A 41 -2.87 5.34 18.12
N GLY A 42 -3.57 4.91 19.16
CA GLY A 42 -4.11 3.54 19.22
C GLY A 42 -5.05 3.24 18.05
N LEU A 43 -5.84 4.24 17.63
CA LEU A 43 -6.72 4.14 16.46
C LEU A 43 -5.92 3.97 15.16
N TYR A 44 -4.85 4.74 14.95
CA TYR A 44 -4.04 4.64 13.73
C TYR A 44 -3.24 3.34 13.66
N SER A 45 -2.72 2.87 14.79
CA SER A 45 -2.03 1.57 14.88
C SER A 45 -2.99 0.42 14.55
N ALA A 46 -4.19 0.43 15.14
CA ALA A 46 -5.22 -0.58 14.83
C ALA A 46 -5.66 -0.53 13.36
N LYS A 47 -5.82 0.67 12.78
CA LYS A 47 -6.13 0.82 11.35
C LYS A 47 -5.01 0.27 10.45
N ALA A 48 -3.76 0.56 10.77
CA ALA A 48 -2.61 0.05 10.02
C ALA A 48 -2.54 -1.48 10.06
N GLU A 49 -2.77 -2.07 11.24
CA GLU A 49 -2.86 -3.51 11.42
C GLU A 49 -3.97 -4.14 10.57
N ILE A 50 -5.18 -3.57 10.61
CA ILE A 50 -6.31 -4.06 9.81
C ILE A 50 -5.96 -4.03 8.31
N VAL A 51 -5.40 -2.93 7.81
CA VAL A 51 -5.02 -2.81 6.39
C VAL A 51 -3.94 -3.82 6.00
N LEU A 52 -2.92 -4.03 6.85
CA LEU A 52 -1.87 -5.02 6.61
C LEU A 52 -2.41 -6.45 6.65
N TYR A 53 -3.35 -6.72 7.55
CA TYR A 53 -4.03 -8.00 7.64
C TYR A 53 -4.90 -8.25 6.41
N GLU A 54 -5.66 -7.26 5.95
CA GLU A 54 -6.45 -7.34 4.71
C GLU A 54 -5.57 -7.65 3.50
N LEU A 55 -4.44 -6.94 3.34
CA LEU A 55 -3.49 -7.22 2.27
C LEU A 55 -2.96 -8.66 2.35
N ARG A 56 -2.54 -9.10 3.55
CA ARG A 56 -2.03 -10.47 3.75
C ARG A 56 -3.06 -11.52 3.39
N GLN A 57 -4.32 -11.36 3.84
CA GLN A 57 -5.40 -12.29 3.55
C GLN A 57 -5.74 -12.30 2.06
N ALA A 58 -5.81 -11.12 1.42
CA ALA A 58 -6.08 -11.03 0.00
C ALA A 58 -4.99 -11.73 -0.82
N LEU A 59 -3.71 -11.46 -0.56
CA LEU A 59 -2.59 -12.12 -1.24
C LEU A 59 -2.59 -13.64 -1.02
N TYR A 60 -2.94 -14.09 0.18
CA TYR A 60 -3.03 -15.52 0.50
C TYR A 60 -4.12 -16.21 -0.32
N TRP A 61 -5.35 -15.67 -0.32
CA TRP A 61 -6.46 -16.26 -1.08
C TRP A 61 -6.25 -16.16 -2.59
N GLN A 62 -5.71 -15.05 -3.07
CA GLN A 62 -5.32 -14.89 -4.48
C GLN A 62 -4.31 -15.97 -4.89
N THR A 63 -3.29 -16.22 -4.07
CA THR A 63 -2.28 -17.25 -4.33
C THR A 63 -2.91 -18.64 -4.48
N ILE A 64 -3.86 -19.00 -3.61
CA ILE A 64 -4.55 -20.30 -3.69
C ILE A 64 -5.35 -20.40 -4.99
N VAL A 65 -6.15 -19.38 -5.30
CA VAL A 65 -6.97 -19.38 -6.51
C VAL A 65 -6.10 -19.40 -7.76
N GLU A 66 -5.03 -18.63 -7.78
CA GLU A 66 -4.09 -18.53 -8.89
C GLU A 66 -3.35 -19.85 -9.15
N LEU A 67 -2.86 -20.53 -8.10
CA LEU A 67 -2.23 -21.84 -8.24
C LEU A 67 -3.23 -22.88 -8.76
N PHE A 68 -4.46 -22.87 -8.25
CA PHE A 68 -5.52 -23.78 -8.70
C PHE A 68 -5.89 -23.51 -10.17
N LEU A 69 -6.08 -22.25 -10.56
CA LEU A 69 -6.41 -21.86 -11.92
C LEU A 69 -5.26 -22.15 -12.89
N THR A 70 -4.02 -21.92 -12.48
CA THR A 70 -2.82 -22.26 -13.27
C THR A 70 -2.72 -23.77 -13.49
N PHE A 71 -3.04 -24.57 -12.46
CA PHE A 71 -3.11 -26.02 -12.58
C PHE A 71 -4.21 -26.47 -13.56
N LEU A 72 -5.39 -25.85 -13.53
CA LEU A 72 -6.45 -26.13 -14.50
C LEU A 72 -6.02 -25.75 -15.93
N CYS A 73 -5.41 -24.58 -16.13
CA CYS A 73 -4.85 -24.18 -17.43
C CYS A 73 -3.79 -25.18 -17.91
N PHE A 74 -2.97 -25.72 -17.01
CA PHE A 74 -2.00 -26.76 -17.33
C PHE A 74 -2.66 -28.09 -17.73
N LEU A 75 -3.75 -28.50 -17.08
CA LEU A 75 -4.50 -29.68 -17.53
C LEU A 75 -5.11 -29.47 -18.93
N MET A 76 -5.61 -28.28 -19.22
CA MET A 76 -6.15 -27.92 -20.55
C MET A 76 -5.08 -27.83 -21.64
N LEU A 77 -3.82 -27.57 -21.29
CA LEU A 77 -2.67 -27.69 -22.20
C LEU A 77 -2.54 -29.13 -22.70
N LEU A 78 -2.67 -30.13 -21.81
CA LEU A 78 -2.52 -31.54 -22.14
C LEU A 78 -3.61 -32.07 -23.07
N THR A 79 -4.73 -31.34 -23.20
CA THR A 79 -5.84 -31.69 -24.10
C THR A 79 -5.74 -31.04 -25.48
N GLY A 80 -4.65 -30.34 -25.81
CA GLY A 80 -4.36 -29.85 -27.17
C GLY A 80 -4.35 -28.32 -27.36
N ASN A 81 -4.63 -27.53 -26.34
CA ASN A 81 -4.70 -26.05 -26.43
C ASN A 81 -3.37 -25.38 -26.05
N GLY A 82 -2.31 -25.74 -26.77
CA GLY A 82 -0.91 -25.46 -26.45
C GLY A 82 -0.53 -24.00 -26.20
N PHE A 83 -1.10 -23.08 -26.98
CA PHE A 83 -0.60 -21.71 -27.10
C PHE A 83 -1.14 -20.76 -26.01
N GLN A 84 -2.37 -20.96 -25.55
CA GLN A 84 -3.02 -20.10 -24.55
C GLN A 84 -2.39 -20.24 -23.15
N PHE A 85 -1.90 -21.43 -22.81
CA PHE A 85 -1.22 -21.68 -21.54
C PHE A 85 0.07 -20.85 -21.36
N ILE A 86 0.81 -20.58 -22.45
CA ILE A 86 2.07 -19.84 -22.39
C ILE A 86 1.84 -18.42 -21.84
N PHE A 87 0.72 -17.80 -22.18
CA PHE A 87 0.38 -16.46 -21.68
C PHE A 87 0.07 -16.44 -20.19
N HIS A 88 -0.42 -17.56 -19.65
CA HIS A 88 -0.74 -17.66 -18.22
C HIS A 88 0.40 -18.20 -17.36
N PHE A 89 1.53 -18.60 -17.94
CA PHE A 89 2.65 -19.17 -17.18
C PHE A 89 3.23 -18.20 -16.13
N VAL A 90 3.15 -16.88 -16.39
CA VAL A 90 3.59 -15.84 -15.45
C VAL A 90 2.82 -15.91 -14.13
N HIS A 91 1.56 -16.36 -14.15
CA HIS A 91 0.73 -16.60 -12.97
C HIS A 91 1.17 -17.82 -12.15
N GLY A 92 2.02 -18.70 -12.69
CA GLY A 92 2.71 -19.72 -11.90
C GLY A 92 3.83 -19.15 -11.03
N ILE A 93 4.42 -18.01 -11.44
CA ILE A 93 5.55 -17.37 -10.75
C ILE A 93 5.06 -16.36 -9.71
N ARG A 94 3.99 -15.62 -9.98
CA ARG A 94 3.44 -14.59 -9.06
C ARG A 94 3.17 -15.10 -7.63
N PRO A 95 2.60 -16.31 -7.42
CA PRO A 95 2.44 -16.94 -6.11
C PRO A 95 3.70 -16.98 -5.24
N TYR A 96 4.87 -17.17 -5.85
CA TYR A 96 6.13 -17.18 -5.12
C TYR A 96 6.45 -15.82 -4.50
N PHE A 97 6.28 -14.74 -5.26
CA PHE A 97 6.48 -13.38 -4.73
C PHE A 97 5.38 -12.94 -3.77
N ALA A 98 4.15 -13.45 -3.95
CA ALA A 98 3.05 -13.25 -3.00
C ALA A 98 3.40 -13.88 -1.64
N TYR A 99 3.91 -15.10 -1.65
CA TYR A 99 4.35 -15.80 -0.45
C TYR A 99 5.49 -15.07 0.27
N LEU A 100 6.52 -14.63 -0.45
CA LEU A 100 7.60 -13.81 0.12
C LEU A 100 7.06 -12.52 0.75
N THR A 101 6.12 -11.85 0.08
CA THR A 101 5.45 -10.65 0.62
C THR A 101 4.71 -10.98 1.91
N ILE A 102 3.88 -12.04 1.93
CA ILE A 102 3.12 -12.46 3.12
C ILE A 102 4.01 -12.69 4.35
N GLN A 103 5.16 -13.34 4.14
CA GLN A 103 6.13 -13.64 5.19
C GLN A 103 6.85 -12.40 5.72
N THR A 104 7.10 -11.42 4.86
CA THR A 104 7.85 -10.20 5.16
C THR A 104 6.96 -9.03 5.56
N LEU A 105 5.64 -9.12 5.37
CA LEU A 105 4.71 -8.07 5.77
C LEU A 105 4.80 -7.82 7.28
N PRO A 106 4.91 -6.54 7.70
CA PRO A 106 5.05 -6.19 9.12
C PRO A 106 3.90 -6.78 9.94
N LYS A 107 4.23 -7.25 11.14
CA LYS A 107 3.23 -7.68 12.11
C LYS A 107 3.17 -6.64 13.22
N SER A 108 2.04 -5.96 13.28
CA SER A 108 1.64 -5.01 14.34
C SER A 108 2.10 -5.45 15.74
N TYR A 109 1.79 -6.68 16.18
CA TYR A 109 2.19 -7.17 17.49
C TYR A 109 3.71 -7.21 17.68
N SER A 110 4.48 -7.57 16.65
CA SER A 110 5.95 -7.60 16.67
C SER A 110 6.55 -6.20 16.75
N ILE A 111 5.89 -5.21 16.13
CA ILE A 111 6.28 -3.80 16.25
C ILE A 111 6.04 -3.32 17.68
N LEU A 112 4.89 -3.69 18.26
CA LEU A 112 4.49 -3.29 19.61
C LEU A 112 5.38 -3.89 20.71
N GLU A 113 5.78 -5.16 20.59
CA GLU A 113 6.68 -5.84 21.54
C GLU A 113 8.07 -5.20 21.62
N GLY A 114 8.51 -4.52 20.56
CA GLY A 114 9.83 -3.89 20.52
C GLY A 114 9.87 -2.47 21.12
N LEU A 115 8.75 -1.90 21.55
CA LEU A 115 8.70 -0.49 21.94
C LEU A 115 9.04 -0.29 23.42
N PRO A 116 9.68 0.83 23.77
CA PRO A 116 9.90 1.19 25.17
C PRO A 116 8.57 1.42 25.88
N GLU A 117 8.51 1.14 27.18
CA GLU A 117 7.30 1.39 27.98
C GLU A 117 6.97 2.90 28.13
N ASP A 118 7.94 3.79 27.84
CA ASP A 118 7.73 5.24 27.83
C ASP A 118 7.01 5.72 26.55
N LEU A 119 5.71 6.00 26.71
CA LEU A 119 4.78 6.50 25.70
C LEU A 119 5.28 7.73 24.91
N LYS A 120 6.19 8.54 25.44
CA LYS A 120 6.72 9.72 24.74
C LYS A 120 7.77 9.34 23.70
N GLN A 121 8.61 8.36 24.00
CA GLN A 121 9.56 7.77 23.07
C GLN A 121 8.84 6.91 22.02
N VAL A 122 7.82 6.17 22.45
CA VAL A 122 6.97 5.33 21.59
C VAL A 122 6.48 6.04 20.34
N ASN A 123 6.00 7.29 20.44
CA ASN A 123 5.41 7.99 19.31
C ASN A 123 6.46 8.38 18.23
N GLN A 124 7.71 8.66 18.63
CA GLN A 124 8.82 8.96 17.72
C GLN A 124 9.44 7.67 17.14
N ASP A 125 9.55 6.64 17.97
CA ASP A 125 10.20 5.38 17.60
C ASP A 125 9.30 4.47 16.75
N ILE A 126 7.98 4.57 16.90
CA ILE A 126 7.02 3.77 16.12
C ILE A 126 7.05 4.10 14.65
N GLN A 127 7.04 5.38 14.28
CA GLN A 127 7.00 5.74 12.87
C GLN A 127 8.27 5.19 12.19
N THR A 128 9.41 5.39 12.84
CA THR A 128 10.70 4.87 12.39
C THR A 128 10.69 3.34 12.28
N LYS A 129 10.25 2.62 13.32
CA LYS A 129 10.16 1.16 13.29
C LYS A 129 9.19 0.64 12.23
N LEU A 130 8.03 1.26 12.10
CA LEU A 130 7.04 0.88 11.11
C LEU A 130 7.61 1.08 9.70
N PHE A 131 8.27 2.22 9.43
CA PHE A 131 8.95 2.45 8.16
C PHE A 131 10.11 1.50 7.90
N ASP A 132 10.91 1.16 8.91
CA ASP A 132 12.01 0.21 8.76
C ASP A 132 11.50 -1.20 8.46
N GLU A 133 10.44 -1.65 9.14
CA GLU A 133 9.77 -2.92 8.84
C GLU A 133 9.17 -2.92 7.42
N PHE A 134 8.56 -1.82 6.98
CA PHE A 134 8.04 -1.68 5.62
C PHE A 134 9.12 -1.72 4.53
N LYS A 135 10.37 -1.32 4.83
CA LYS A 135 11.48 -1.46 3.87
C LYS A 135 11.80 -2.93 3.56
N TYR A 136 11.63 -3.84 4.51
CA TYR A 136 11.89 -5.26 4.27
C TYR A 136 10.86 -5.91 3.36
N CYS A 137 9.63 -5.39 3.34
CA CYS A 137 8.59 -5.87 2.43
C CYS A 137 8.52 -5.13 1.09
N SER A 138 9.26 -4.02 0.90
CA SER A 138 9.19 -3.23 -0.34
C SER A 138 9.64 -4.07 -1.55
N ALA A 139 10.83 -4.66 -1.50
CA ALA A 139 11.40 -5.44 -2.60
C ALA A 139 10.54 -6.63 -3.08
N PRO A 140 10.01 -7.52 -2.21
CA PRO A 140 9.12 -8.59 -2.67
C PRO A 140 7.80 -8.04 -3.22
N LEU A 141 7.25 -6.96 -2.64
CA LEU A 141 6.06 -6.30 -3.15
C LEU A 141 6.30 -5.67 -4.53
N THR A 142 7.48 -5.09 -4.77
CA THR A 142 7.92 -4.59 -6.08
C THR A 142 7.91 -5.70 -7.12
N LYS A 143 8.52 -6.83 -6.79
CA LYS A 143 8.61 -7.98 -7.70
C LYS A 143 7.23 -8.54 -8.00
N TYR A 144 6.37 -8.65 -6.99
CA TYR A 144 4.97 -9.02 -7.17
C TYR A 144 4.26 -8.05 -8.14
N PHE A 145 4.46 -6.74 -7.96
CA PHE A 145 3.88 -5.72 -8.84
C PHE A 145 4.39 -5.83 -10.29
N ILE A 146 5.71 -5.95 -10.50
CA ILE A 146 6.30 -6.11 -11.84
C ILE A 146 5.71 -7.34 -12.53
N VAL A 147 5.69 -8.48 -11.83
CA VAL A 147 5.12 -9.73 -12.37
C VAL A 147 3.64 -9.57 -12.69
N SER A 148 2.89 -8.85 -11.86
CA SER A 148 1.46 -8.56 -12.12
C SER A 148 1.27 -7.67 -13.35
N MET A 149 2.11 -6.66 -13.56
CA MET A 149 2.01 -5.81 -14.75
C MET A 149 2.40 -6.57 -16.03
N CYS A 150 3.38 -7.47 -15.94
CA CYS A 150 3.70 -8.38 -17.04
C CYS A 150 2.54 -9.36 -17.32
N GLY A 151 1.96 -9.97 -16.28
CA GLY A 151 0.79 -10.84 -16.38
C GLY A 151 -0.39 -10.14 -17.05
N LEU A 152 -0.74 -8.95 -16.56
CA LEU A 152 -1.80 -8.10 -17.10
C LEU A 152 -1.66 -7.89 -18.60
N LEU A 153 -0.44 -7.57 -19.06
CA LEU A 153 -0.18 -7.33 -20.47
C LEU A 153 -0.39 -8.61 -21.30
N LEU A 154 0.09 -9.77 -20.83
CA LEU A 154 -0.07 -11.04 -21.51
C LEU A 154 -1.53 -11.53 -21.51
N ASP A 155 -2.26 -11.34 -20.42
CA ASP A 155 -3.67 -11.69 -20.34
C ASP A 155 -4.55 -10.80 -21.20
N LEU A 156 -4.25 -9.50 -21.30
CA LEU A 156 -4.94 -8.61 -22.23
C LEU A 156 -4.74 -9.04 -23.69
N LEU A 157 -3.54 -9.48 -24.06
CA LEU A 157 -3.28 -10.06 -25.38
C LEU A 157 -4.07 -11.36 -25.59
N THR A 158 -4.19 -12.18 -24.54
CA THR A 158 -4.95 -13.44 -24.56
C THR A 158 -6.45 -13.18 -24.72
N LEU A 159 -7.01 -12.25 -23.95
CA LEU A 159 -8.41 -11.80 -24.09
C LEU A 159 -8.68 -11.33 -25.51
N LEU A 160 -7.81 -10.49 -26.09
CA LEU A 160 -7.98 -10.01 -27.47
C LEU A 160 -7.87 -11.12 -28.51
N TYR A 161 -7.03 -12.14 -28.27
CA TYR A 161 -6.88 -13.30 -29.13
C TYR A 161 -8.11 -14.22 -29.07
N ASP A 162 -8.56 -14.56 -27.85
CA ASP A 162 -9.65 -15.50 -27.60
C ASP A 162 -11.01 -14.91 -27.98
N VAL A 163 -11.26 -13.61 -27.72
CA VAL A 163 -12.48 -12.93 -28.18
C VAL A 163 -12.60 -12.98 -29.70
N LYS A 164 -11.49 -12.85 -30.44
CA LYS A 164 -11.50 -12.95 -31.91
C LYS A 164 -11.74 -14.37 -32.45
N LYS A 165 -11.55 -15.40 -31.61
CA LYS A 165 -11.75 -16.80 -31.97
C LYS A 165 -13.07 -17.38 -31.46
N MET A 166 -13.83 -16.61 -30.69
CA MET A 166 -15.07 -17.04 -30.02
C MET A 166 -16.22 -17.40 -31.00
N ASP A 167 -16.05 -17.13 -32.30
CA ASP A 167 -16.96 -17.58 -33.38
C ASP A 167 -16.86 -19.08 -33.69
N GLY A 168 -15.89 -19.80 -33.11
CA GLY A 168 -15.79 -21.27 -33.17
C GLY A 168 -16.19 -21.91 -31.85
N ASP A 169 -17.02 -22.95 -31.92
CA ASP A 169 -17.72 -23.72 -30.85
C ASP A 169 -16.81 -24.43 -29.79
N GLU A 170 -15.67 -23.83 -29.43
CA GLU A 170 -14.67 -24.43 -28.55
C GLU A 170 -14.89 -23.97 -27.10
N LEU A 171 -15.49 -24.85 -26.28
CA LEU A 171 -15.58 -24.72 -24.81
C LEU A 171 -14.25 -24.33 -24.13
N SER A 172 -13.11 -24.68 -24.74
CA SER A 172 -11.78 -24.29 -24.29
C SER A 172 -11.52 -22.78 -24.41
N ALA A 173 -11.96 -22.12 -25.49
CA ALA A 173 -11.79 -20.68 -25.66
C ALA A 173 -12.56 -19.89 -24.59
N ALA A 174 -13.78 -20.34 -24.25
CA ALA A 174 -14.55 -19.75 -23.15
C ALA A 174 -13.88 -19.93 -21.78
N PHE A 175 -13.24 -21.08 -21.54
CA PHE A 175 -12.47 -21.32 -20.32
C PHE A 175 -11.27 -20.37 -20.19
N PHE A 176 -10.44 -20.25 -21.25
CA PHE A 176 -9.27 -19.37 -21.22
C PHE A 176 -9.65 -17.89 -21.12
N LEU A 177 -10.75 -17.48 -21.78
CA LEU A 177 -11.32 -16.14 -21.61
C LEU A 177 -11.70 -15.85 -20.16
N PHE A 178 -12.36 -16.81 -19.49
CA PHE A 178 -12.73 -16.68 -18.08
C PHE A 178 -11.50 -16.64 -17.17
N ALA A 179 -10.51 -17.51 -17.42
CA ALA A 179 -9.26 -17.54 -16.66
C ALA A 179 -8.50 -16.21 -16.77
N ALA A 180 -8.36 -15.67 -17.99
CA ALA A 180 -7.74 -14.39 -18.25
C ALA A 180 -8.47 -13.24 -17.53
N PHE A 181 -9.80 -13.26 -17.47
CA PHE A 181 -10.56 -12.24 -16.73
C PHE A 181 -10.28 -12.27 -15.21
N ILE A 182 -10.17 -13.47 -14.63
CA ILE A 182 -9.79 -13.63 -13.22
C ILE A 182 -8.37 -13.09 -13.00
N TYR A 183 -7.42 -13.45 -13.86
CA TYR A 183 -6.04 -13.00 -13.70
C TYR A 183 -5.87 -11.49 -13.85
N VAL A 184 -6.53 -10.87 -14.84
CA VAL A 184 -6.59 -9.40 -14.98
C VAL A 184 -7.15 -8.75 -13.70
N SER A 185 -8.19 -9.34 -13.10
CA SER A 185 -8.75 -8.85 -11.84
C SER A 185 -7.74 -8.92 -10.69
N PHE A 186 -6.92 -9.98 -10.64
CA PHE A 186 -5.84 -10.11 -9.68
C PHE A 186 -4.67 -9.16 -9.95
N ASP A 187 -4.33 -8.89 -11.22
CA ASP A 187 -3.26 -7.95 -11.57
C ASP A 187 -3.61 -6.51 -11.19
N LEU A 188 -4.89 -6.14 -11.31
CA LEU A 188 -5.39 -4.83 -10.93
C LEU A 188 -5.59 -4.66 -9.43
N PHE A 189 -5.60 -5.75 -8.65
CA PHE A 189 -5.84 -5.71 -7.21
C PHE A 189 -4.86 -4.80 -6.48
N LEU A 190 -3.55 -4.98 -6.66
CA LEU A 190 -2.54 -4.22 -5.91
C LEU A 190 -2.57 -2.70 -6.23
N PRO A 191 -2.65 -2.26 -7.51
CA PRO A 191 -2.89 -0.86 -7.85
C PRO A 191 -4.16 -0.28 -7.21
N LEU A 192 -5.27 -1.02 -7.25
CA LEU A 192 -6.55 -0.57 -6.69
C LEU A 192 -6.49 -0.51 -5.16
N TRP A 193 -5.94 -1.53 -4.52
CA TRP A 193 -5.70 -1.55 -3.07
C TRP A 193 -4.86 -0.36 -2.65
N TYR A 194 -3.75 -0.09 -3.35
CA TYR A 194 -2.91 1.09 -3.09
C TYR A 194 -3.70 2.40 -3.22
N TYR A 195 -4.55 2.52 -4.25
CA TYR A 195 -5.43 3.68 -4.41
C TYR A 195 -6.44 3.83 -3.26
N THR A 196 -6.91 2.73 -2.65
CA THR A 196 -7.83 2.81 -1.51
C THR A 196 -7.16 3.33 -0.22
N LEU A 197 -5.84 3.14 -0.08
CA LEU A 197 -5.12 3.57 1.13
C LEU A 197 -5.20 5.07 1.39
N LYS A 198 -5.33 5.88 0.34
CA LYS A 198 -5.50 7.35 0.44
C LYS A 198 -6.77 7.76 1.19
N PHE A 199 -7.77 6.86 1.23
CA PHE A 199 -9.02 7.09 1.96
C PHE A 199 -8.99 6.48 3.38
N SER A 200 -8.09 5.53 3.63
CA SER A 200 -7.96 4.82 4.90
C SER A 200 -7.05 5.53 5.90
N PHE A 201 -6.03 6.26 5.41
CA PHE A 201 -5.04 6.95 6.24
C PHE A 201 -5.14 8.48 6.17
N PRO A 202 -4.75 9.17 7.25
CA PRO A 202 -4.43 10.60 7.23
C PRO A 202 -3.40 10.95 6.15
N GLU A 203 -3.51 12.16 5.61
CA GLU A 203 -2.69 12.66 4.49
C GLU A 203 -1.18 12.59 4.77
N ASP A 204 -0.75 12.87 6.00
CA ASP A 204 0.65 12.80 6.44
C ASP A 204 1.24 11.38 6.37
N ILE A 205 0.45 10.37 6.72
CA ILE A 205 0.85 8.95 6.60
C ILE A 205 0.84 8.52 5.13
N TRP A 206 -0.19 8.94 4.39
CA TRP A 206 -0.32 8.65 2.96
C TRP A 206 0.85 9.21 2.12
N VAL A 207 1.27 10.45 2.36
CA VAL A 207 2.39 11.08 1.65
C VAL A 207 3.69 10.30 1.88
N ASN A 208 3.92 9.80 3.09
CA ASN A 208 5.11 9.02 3.39
C ASN A 208 5.06 7.61 2.77
N LEU A 209 3.91 6.93 2.80
CA LEU A 209 3.71 5.67 2.08
C LEU A 209 3.88 5.84 0.57
N THR A 210 3.41 6.96 0.02
CA THR A 210 3.55 7.29 -1.40
C THR A 210 5.00 7.54 -1.79
N LYS A 211 5.80 8.18 -0.95
CA LYS A 211 7.24 8.32 -1.19
C LYS A 211 7.94 6.96 -1.26
N ILE A 212 7.56 6.01 -0.40
CA ILE A 212 8.11 4.65 -0.41
C ILE A 212 7.68 3.88 -1.65
N ALA A 213 6.40 3.98 -2.04
CA ALA A 213 5.87 3.36 -3.25
C ALA A 213 6.49 3.95 -4.52
N ASN A 214 6.72 5.27 -4.56
CA ASN A 214 7.41 5.92 -5.68
C ASN A 214 8.88 5.51 -5.74
N GLY A 215 9.58 5.44 -4.60
CA GLY A 215 10.94 4.89 -4.55
C GLY A 215 10.97 3.43 -5.05
N THR A 216 9.96 2.65 -4.69
CA THR A 216 9.79 1.27 -5.18
C THR A 216 9.59 1.21 -6.71
N PHE A 217 8.83 2.15 -7.28
CA PHE A 217 8.60 2.25 -8.72
C PHE A 217 9.85 2.73 -9.49
N GLU A 218 10.58 3.68 -8.91
CA GLU A 218 11.89 4.13 -9.42
C GLU A 218 12.91 2.97 -9.41
N GLU A 219 12.96 2.19 -8.33
CA GLU A 219 13.78 0.98 -8.24
C GLU A 219 13.38 -0.08 -9.26
N ALA A 220 12.07 -0.33 -9.45
CA ALA A 220 11.57 -1.23 -10.49
C ALA A 220 12.02 -0.78 -11.89
N THR A 221 11.89 0.52 -12.18
CA THR A 221 12.27 1.11 -13.46
C THR A 221 13.77 0.98 -13.69
N ALA A 222 14.58 1.25 -12.67
CA ALA A 222 16.03 1.10 -12.71
C ALA A 222 16.44 -0.37 -12.91
N TYR A 223 15.78 -1.32 -12.24
CA TYR A 223 16.04 -2.75 -12.40
C TYR A 223 15.75 -3.23 -13.83
N VAL A 224 14.59 -2.84 -14.39
CA VAL A 224 14.23 -3.17 -15.78
C VAL A 224 15.25 -2.58 -16.76
N LYS A 225 15.61 -1.30 -16.59
CA LYS A 225 16.62 -0.63 -17.43
C LYS A 225 17.97 -1.35 -17.40
N ASN A 226 18.49 -1.64 -16.20
CA ASN A 226 19.77 -2.34 -16.04
C ASN A 226 19.75 -3.74 -16.65
N SER A 227 18.64 -4.46 -16.53
CA SER A 227 18.50 -5.80 -17.11
C SER A 227 18.48 -5.77 -18.65
N LEU A 228 17.84 -4.76 -19.24
CA LEU A 228 17.85 -4.52 -20.69
C LEU A 228 19.25 -4.14 -21.19
N ASP A 229 19.95 -3.27 -20.46
CA ASP A 229 21.32 -2.85 -20.79
C ASP A 229 22.29 -4.05 -20.76
N GLN A 230 22.15 -4.94 -19.77
CA GLN A 230 22.93 -6.18 -19.68
C GLN A 230 22.63 -7.15 -20.82
N MET A 231 21.35 -7.33 -21.20
CA MET A 231 20.99 -8.16 -22.35
C MET A 231 21.59 -7.63 -23.65
N GLN A 232 21.54 -6.31 -23.89
CA GLN A 232 22.14 -5.70 -25.07
C GLN A 232 23.66 -5.85 -25.13
N GLN A 233 24.34 -5.86 -23.97
CA GLN A 233 25.79 -6.13 -23.91
C GLN A 233 26.11 -7.59 -24.19
N SER A 234 25.27 -8.54 -23.76
CA SER A 234 25.49 -9.98 -24.01
C SER A 234 25.26 -10.42 -25.46
N LEU A 235 24.56 -9.61 -26.25
CA LEU A 235 24.24 -9.85 -27.66
C LEU A 235 25.25 -9.21 -28.63
N LYS A 236 26.26 -8.50 -28.12
CA LYS A 236 27.39 -7.93 -28.88
C LYS A 236 28.64 -8.77 -28.68
#